data_AF-A0A8H5HG00-F1
#
_entry.id   AF-A0A8H5HG00-F1
#
_cell.length_a   1.000
_cell.length_b   1.000
_cell.length_c   1.000
_cell.angle_alpha   90.00
_cell.angle_beta   90.00
_cell.angle_gamma   90.00
#
_symmetry.space_group_name_H-M   'P 1'
#
loop_
_entity.id
_entity.type
_entity.pdbx_description
1 polymer ?
#
loop_
_entity_poly.entity_id
_entity_poly.type
_entity_poly.pdbx_seq_one_letter_code
_entity_poly.pdbx_strand_id
1 'polypeptide(L)'
;MDSIHSRGQSPTQLPASSSKYHHPYFTPAEVKYLSEKQRGKLTETQEEKARQSACAFLEALGARIGFPRRTTATAQNLYHRFHLFFPRKDFNYHDVSLAALYVSTKMHDTLKKPRELLAVSYAVRFPELAAKSKHPGGEVDLDTMDPQVVERDRQRLLAIERLILETICFNFTSRMPFPYVIKIGRALSATKNLTQLAWRLAVDCYRTLLPIQYPPHTIALGSIYVAALLSSFEQPLSPSKDGVRSTQDIASYLGKHGDWEKKYQSQVEDLEVIAHTVIDLLLAATQNPSANTSPSTPSSPSPHLSTRHQHEKLAQAQLAASPYNADQLIRLKIDMRQTEHPPRPRQPLGNADPSALYGGDDIPLLGRNEGTVRFLFGPPGVVTSV
;
A
#
# COMPACT_ATOMS: atom_id res chain seq x y z
N MET A 1 41.12 62.29 -15.57
CA MET A 1 40.11 62.12 -14.51
C MET A 1 38.82 61.75 -15.21
N ASP A 2 38.69 60.47 -15.56
CA ASP A 2 37.49 59.95 -16.23
C ASP A 2 36.80 58.98 -15.28
N SER A 3 35.69 59.46 -14.72
CA SER A 3 34.84 58.71 -13.80
C SER A 3 34.08 57.64 -14.59
N ILE A 4 34.54 56.40 -14.49
CA ILE A 4 33.83 55.22 -15.00
C ILE A 4 32.61 54.98 -14.10
N HIS A 5 31.42 55.20 -14.65
CA HIS A 5 30.16 54.81 -14.05
C HIS A 5 30.16 53.31 -13.71
N SER A 6 29.99 52.99 -12.44
CA SER A 6 29.69 51.64 -11.98
C SER A 6 28.30 51.24 -12.49
N ARG A 7 28.25 50.29 -13.42
CA ARG A 7 27.01 49.55 -13.69
C ARG A 7 26.67 48.75 -12.44
N GLY A 8 25.66 49.19 -11.70
CA GLY A 8 25.05 48.40 -10.64
C GLY A 8 24.61 47.05 -11.21
N GLN A 9 25.05 45.96 -10.57
CA GLN A 9 24.54 44.63 -10.85
C GLN A 9 23.07 44.58 -10.41
N SER A 10 22.17 44.27 -11.33
CA SER A 10 20.75 44.05 -11.06
C SER A 10 20.56 42.76 -10.23
N PRO A 11 19.89 42.78 -9.08
CA PRO A 11 19.56 41.58 -8.34
C PRO A 11 18.27 40.97 -8.92
N THR A 12 18.40 40.10 -9.93
CA THR A 12 17.24 39.37 -10.47
C THR A 12 17.61 37.95 -10.84
N GLN A 13 17.96 37.14 -9.84
CA GLN A 13 17.64 35.72 -9.88
C GLN A 13 16.50 35.52 -8.89
N LEU A 14 15.27 35.51 -9.42
CA LEU A 14 14.13 34.94 -8.69
C LEU A 14 14.57 33.53 -8.23
N PRO A 15 14.30 33.13 -6.98
CA PRO A 15 14.61 31.77 -6.54
C PRO A 15 13.95 30.80 -7.53
N ALA A 16 14.72 29.83 -8.03
CA ALA A 16 14.24 28.83 -8.96
C ALA A 16 12.95 28.20 -8.40
N SER A 17 11.83 28.41 -9.07
CA SER A 17 10.56 27.81 -8.67
C SER A 17 10.45 26.45 -9.33
N SER A 18 10.51 25.36 -8.56
CA SER A 18 10.21 24.02 -9.07
C SER A 18 8.72 23.70 -8.87
N SER A 19 8.14 22.92 -9.79
CA SER A 19 6.74 22.50 -9.71
C SER A 19 6.67 20.99 -9.57
N LYS A 20 5.98 20.51 -8.54
CA LYS A 20 5.77 19.10 -8.28
C LYS A 20 4.32 18.72 -8.58
N TYR A 21 4.14 17.71 -9.42
CA TYR A 21 2.84 17.26 -9.87
C TYR A 21 2.40 16.01 -9.10
N HIS A 22 1.15 15.99 -8.65
CA HIS A 22 0.56 14.81 -8.05
C HIS A 22 0.25 13.76 -9.12
N HIS A 23 0.92 12.61 -9.06
CA HIS A 23 0.65 11.45 -9.92
C HIS A 23 -0.29 10.46 -9.22
N PRO A 24 -1.56 10.34 -9.59
CA PRO A 24 -2.50 9.47 -8.84
C PRO A 24 -2.08 8.00 -8.86
N TYR A 25 -1.60 7.51 -10.00
CA TYR A 25 -1.17 6.12 -10.22
C TYR A 25 0.12 6.06 -11.02
N PHE A 26 0.84 4.95 -10.89
CA PHE A 26 2.08 4.64 -11.59
C PHE A 26 1.88 3.38 -12.45
N THR A 27 2.51 3.35 -13.61
CA THR A 27 2.59 2.13 -14.43
C THR A 27 3.43 1.06 -13.73
N PRO A 28 3.25 -0.23 -14.05
CA PRO A 28 4.10 -1.29 -13.49
C PRO A 28 5.60 -1.06 -13.72
N ALA A 29 5.96 -0.50 -14.88
CA ALA A 29 7.34 -0.16 -15.22
C ALA A 29 7.89 0.97 -14.33
N GLU A 30 7.12 2.03 -14.08
CA GLU A 30 7.50 3.10 -13.16
C GLU A 30 7.64 2.59 -11.72
N VAL A 31 6.69 1.77 -11.26
CA VAL A 31 6.78 1.16 -9.91
C VAL A 31 8.03 0.31 -9.78
N LYS A 32 8.34 -0.53 -10.78
CA LYS A 32 9.55 -1.35 -10.78
C LYS A 32 10.80 -0.49 -10.71
N TYR A 33 10.91 0.51 -11.60
CA TYR A 33 12.06 1.44 -11.64
C TYR A 33 12.25 2.20 -10.31
N LEU A 34 11.18 2.80 -9.79
CA LEU A 34 11.22 3.55 -8.54
C LEU A 34 11.54 2.64 -7.35
N SER A 35 10.93 1.46 -7.27
CA SER A 35 11.19 0.49 -6.21
C SER A 35 12.65 0.02 -6.25
N GLU A 36 13.18 -0.33 -7.42
CA GLU A 36 14.58 -0.75 -7.58
C GLU A 36 15.57 0.32 -7.12
N LYS A 37 15.30 1.60 -7.45
CA LYS A 37 16.09 2.75 -7.00
C LYS A 37 16.14 2.87 -5.47
N GLN A 38 15.03 2.60 -4.78
CA GLN A 38 14.93 2.74 -3.32
C GLN A 38 15.24 1.47 -2.52
N ARG A 39 15.23 0.30 -3.17
CA ARG A 39 15.42 -1.02 -2.55
C ARG A 39 16.83 -1.21 -2.01
N GLY A 40 17.84 -0.60 -2.64
CA GLY A 40 19.23 -0.75 -2.24
C GLY A 40 19.72 -2.19 -2.40
N LYS A 41 20.23 -2.81 -1.32
CA LYS A 41 20.80 -4.17 -1.33
C LYS A 41 19.77 -5.28 -1.03
N LEU A 42 18.50 -4.94 -0.79
CA LEU A 42 17.48 -5.92 -0.46
C LEU A 42 17.08 -6.73 -1.72
N THR A 43 16.81 -8.02 -1.55
CA THR A 43 16.16 -8.82 -2.60
C THR A 43 14.68 -8.45 -2.73
N GLU A 44 14.03 -8.80 -3.84
CA GLU A 44 12.58 -8.59 -4.01
C GLU A 44 11.77 -9.25 -2.89
N THR A 45 12.15 -10.48 -2.51
CA THR A 45 11.50 -11.21 -1.41
C THR A 45 11.69 -10.52 -0.07
N GLN A 46 12.86 -9.94 0.21
CA GLN A 46 13.10 -9.19 1.45
C GLN A 46 12.31 -7.88 1.47
N GLU A 47 12.24 -7.17 0.34
CA GLU A 47 11.39 -6.00 0.20
C GLU A 47 9.91 -6.32 0.40
N GLU A 48 9.43 -7.42 -0.20
CA GLU A 48 8.07 -7.93 0.01
C GLU A 48 7.81 -8.19 1.49
N LYS A 49 8.69 -8.95 2.15
CA LYS A 49 8.56 -9.28 3.57
C LYS A 49 8.50 -8.02 4.43
N ALA A 50 9.38 -7.03 4.17
CA ALA A 50 9.37 -5.77 4.89
C ALA A 50 8.04 -5.00 4.69
N ARG A 51 7.51 -4.98 3.46
CA ARG A 51 6.22 -4.36 3.16
C ARG A 51 5.06 -5.08 3.84
N GLN A 52 5.05 -6.41 3.85
CA GLN A 52 4.04 -7.20 4.55
C GLN A 52 4.08 -6.97 6.06
N SER A 53 5.27 -6.90 6.68
CA SER A 53 5.41 -6.55 8.10
C SER A 53 4.85 -5.17 8.42
N ALA A 54 5.12 -4.18 7.57
CA ALA A 54 4.59 -2.83 7.75
C ALA A 54 3.06 -2.76 7.58
N CYS A 55 2.50 -3.51 6.62
CA CYS A 55 1.06 -3.60 6.43
C CYS A 55 0.38 -4.30 7.61
N ALA A 56 0.94 -5.41 8.11
CA ALA A 56 0.44 -6.12 9.29
C ALA A 56 0.50 -5.24 10.54
N PHE A 57 1.57 -4.45 10.69
CA PHE A 57 1.69 -3.48 11.77
C PHE A 57 0.60 -2.39 11.69
N LEU A 58 0.36 -1.83 10.50
CA LEU A 58 -0.74 -0.87 10.28
C LEU A 58 -2.12 -1.47 10.58
N GLU A 59 -2.36 -2.72 10.20
CA GLU A 59 -3.59 -3.46 10.55
C GLU A 59 -3.76 -3.57 12.06
N ALA A 60 -2.71 -3.97 12.78
CA ALA A 60 -2.75 -4.12 14.23
C ALA A 60 -3.05 -2.77 14.90
N LEU A 61 -2.41 -1.68 14.48
CA LEU A 61 -2.70 -0.34 14.99
C LEU A 61 -4.15 0.08 14.71
N GLY A 62 -4.61 -0.09 13.48
CA GLY A 62 -5.97 0.26 13.09
C GLY A 62 -7.02 -0.51 13.88
N ALA A 63 -6.82 -1.82 14.08
CA ALA A 63 -7.71 -2.66 14.88
C ALA A 63 -7.72 -2.25 16.36
N ARG A 64 -6.54 -2.00 16.96
CA ARG A 64 -6.43 -1.60 18.37
C ARG A 64 -7.09 -0.25 18.65
N ILE A 65 -6.95 0.71 17.75
CA ILE A 65 -7.55 2.06 17.91
C ILE A 65 -9.05 2.06 17.57
N GLY A 66 -9.51 1.07 16.79
CA GLY A 66 -10.86 1.04 16.25
C GLY A 66 -11.04 1.96 15.04
N PHE A 67 -10.00 2.12 14.21
CA PHE A 67 -10.11 2.93 13.01
C PHE A 67 -10.98 2.28 11.94
N PRO A 68 -11.79 3.07 11.21
CA PRO A 68 -12.49 2.60 10.02
C PRO A 68 -11.51 2.04 8.98
N ARG A 69 -11.95 1.02 8.22
CA ARG A 69 -11.13 0.35 7.19
C ARG A 69 -10.50 1.33 6.19
N ARG A 70 -11.20 2.42 5.83
CA ARG A 70 -10.71 3.47 4.93
C ARG A 70 -9.43 4.16 5.43
N THR A 71 -9.34 4.37 6.75
CA THR A 71 -8.19 5.01 7.41
C THR A 71 -6.98 4.09 7.34
N THR A 72 -7.12 2.82 7.74
CA THR A 72 -6.00 1.86 7.70
C THR A 72 -5.52 1.60 6.27
N ALA A 73 -6.44 1.43 5.32
CA ALA A 73 -6.09 1.19 3.92
C ALA A 73 -5.41 2.41 3.28
N THR A 74 -5.86 3.64 3.57
CA THR A 74 -5.14 4.84 3.10
C THR A 74 -3.73 4.93 3.69
N ALA A 75 -3.54 4.56 4.96
CA ALA A 75 -2.20 4.51 5.56
C ALA A 75 -1.28 3.50 4.85
N GLN A 76 -1.80 2.34 4.45
CA GLN A 76 -1.04 1.36 3.66
C GLN A 76 -0.64 1.94 2.29
N ASN A 77 -1.57 2.60 1.59
CA ASN A 77 -1.27 3.25 0.32
C ASN A 77 -0.19 4.35 0.46
N LEU A 78 -0.27 5.18 1.51
CA LEU A 78 0.72 6.20 1.81
C LEU A 78 2.10 5.60 2.11
N TYR A 79 2.16 4.50 2.87
CA TYR A 79 3.40 3.77 3.13
C TYR A 79 4.05 3.24 1.84
N HIS A 80 3.26 2.63 0.96
CA HIS A 80 3.74 2.13 -0.34
C HIS A 80 4.31 3.27 -1.18
N ARG A 81 3.57 4.37 -1.25
CA ARG A 81 3.94 5.54 -2.04
C ARG A 81 5.19 6.24 -1.50
N PHE A 82 5.35 6.33 -0.18
CA PHE A 82 6.54 6.89 0.46
C PHE A 82 7.82 6.17 -0.01
N HIS A 83 7.81 4.84 -0.02
CA HIS A 83 8.98 4.05 -0.41
C HIS A 83 9.25 3.96 -1.91
N LEU A 84 8.45 4.61 -2.77
CA LEU A 84 8.86 4.88 -4.16
C LEU A 84 9.90 6.00 -4.25
N PHE A 85 9.94 6.90 -3.26
CA PHE A 85 10.79 8.10 -3.30
C PHE A 85 11.86 8.12 -2.21
N PHE A 86 11.68 7.35 -1.13
CA PHE A 86 12.59 7.32 0.01
C PHE A 86 13.21 5.94 0.24
N PRO A 87 14.54 5.84 0.39
CA PRO A 87 15.22 4.57 0.59
C PRO A 87 14.77 3.86 1.87
N ARG A 88 14.49 2.56 1.78
CA ARG A 88 14.05 1.76 2.95
C ARG A 88 15.10 1.69 4.07
N LYS A 89 16.38 1.77 3.73
CA LYS A 89 17.49 1.70 4.69
C LYS A 89 17.55 2.90 5.64
N ASP A 90 17.01 4.05 5.23
CA ASP A 90 17.14 5.31 5.96
C ASP A 90 15.96 5.53 6.92
N PHE A 91 14.88 4.74 6.78
CA PHE A 91 13.65 4.90 7.53
C PHE A 91 13.20 3.58 8.18
N ASN A 92 12.98 3.60 9.49
CA ASN A 92 12.36 2.48 10.19
C ASN A 92 10.89 2.36 9.77
N TYR A 93 10.47 1.15 9.35
CA TYR A 93 9.11 0.93 8.89
C TYR A 93 8.06 1.27 9.95
N HIS A 94 8.34 1.10 11.25
CA HIS A 94 7.40 1.49 12.31
C HIS A 94 7.14 3.01 12.30
N ASP A 95 8.20 3.81 12.13
CA ASP A 95 8.11 5.26 12.14
C ASP A 95 7.34 5.77 10.91
N VAL A 96 7.62 5.17 9.73
CA VAL A 96 6.89 5.48 8.49
C VAL A 96 5.44 5.04 8.56
N SER A 97 5.16 3.83 9.05
CA SER A 97 3.79 3.34 9.25
C SER A 97 3.01 4.26 10.18
N LEU A 98 3.61 4.70 11.29
CA LEU A 98 2.93 5.57 12.24
C LEU A 98 2.64 6.96 11.66
N ALA A 99 3.60 7.53 10.94
CA ALA A 99 3.40 8.80 10.23
C ALA A 99 2.36 8.68 9.12
N ALA A 100 2.38 7.60 8.33
CA ALA A 100 1.39 7.32 7.29
C ALA A 100 -0.02 7.16 7.89
N LEU A 101 -0.13 6.48 9.04
CA LEU A 101 -1.37 6.36 9.78
C LEU A 101 -1.85 7.74 10.27
N TYR A 102 -0.96 8.55 10.83
CA TYR A 102 -1.28 9.89 11.30
C TYR A 102 -1.79 10.79 10.15
N VAL A 103 -1.12 10.82 9.00
CA VAL A 103 -1.61 11.54 7.81
C VAL A 103 -2.97 11.01 7.36
N SER A 104 -3.15 9.69 7.34
CA SER A 104 -4.44 9.08 6.99
C SER A 104 -5.57 9.49 7.93
N THR A 105 -5.30 9.65 9.23
CA THR A 105 -6.32 10.14 10.18
C THR A 105 -6.82 11.55 9.83
N LYS A 106 -5.95 12.39 9.26
CA LYS A 106 -6.30 13.74 8.79
C LYS A 106 -7.13 13.68 7.51
N MET A 107 -6.82 12.74 6.61
CA MET A 107 -7.56 12.56 5.35
C MET A 107 -8.99 12.05 5.54
N HIS A 108 -9.29 11.36 6.64
CA HIS A 108 -10.58 10.68 6.87
C HIS A 108 -11.39 11.21 8.05
N ASP A 109 -10.97 12.34 8.63
CA ASP A 109 -11.58 12.95 9.83
C ASP A 109 -11.65 11.98 11.03
N THR A 110 -10.63 11.14 11.21
CA THR A 110 -10.50 10.20 12.33
C THR A 110 -9.29 10.55 13.21
N LEU A 111 -9.10 11.84 13.46
CA LEU A 111 -7.92 12.42 14.11
C LEU A 111 -7.61 11.79 15.47
N LYS A 112 -6.31 11.57 15.72
CA LYS A 112 -5.75 11.17 17.01
C LYS A 112 -4.51 12.01 17.30
N LYS A 113 -4.22 12.25 18.58
CA LYS A 113 -2.98 12.96 18.95
C LYS A 113 -1.77 12.09 18.63
N PRO A 114 -0.63 12.65 18.18
CA PRO A 114 0.59 11.87 17.93
C PRO A 114 1.02 11.00 19.12
N ARG A 115 0.84 11.52 20.34
CA ARG A 115 1.16 10.80 21.57
C ARG A 115 0.24 9.59 21.81
N GLU A 116 -1.04 9.66 21.45
CA GLU A 116 -1.97 8.51 21.52
C GLU A 116 -1.57 7.43 20.51
N LEU A 117 -1.20 7.83 19.30
CA LEU A 117 -0.69 6.90 18.28
C LEU A 117 0.60 6.20 18.73
N LEU A 118 1.50 6.93 19.40
CA LEU A 118 2.72 6.36 19.98
C LEU A 118 2.42 5.35 21.09
N ALA A 119 1.49 5.66 22.00
CA ALA A 119 1.09 4.76 23.08
C ALA A 119 0.62 3.40 22.55
N VAL A 120 -0.23 3.43 21.52
CA VAL A 120 -0.72 2.21 20.85
C VAL A 120 0.39 1.53 20.07
N SER A 121 1.26 2.29 19.40
CA SER A 121 2.43 1.74 18.72
C SER A 121 3.35 0.99 19.66
N TYR A 122 3.59 1.49 20.86
CA TYR A 122 4.39 0.81 21.86
C TYR A 122 3.68 -0.44 22.37
N ALA A 123 2.36 -0.40 22.57
CA ALA A 123 1.61 -1.59 22.97
C ALA A 123 1.68 -2.73 21.94
N VAL A 124 1.63 -2.40 20.64
CA VAL A 124 1.75 -3.38 19.55
C VAL A 124 3.19 -3.88 19.40
N ARG A 125 4.17 -2.99 19.54
CA ARG A 125 5.59 -3.33 19.40
C ARG A 125 6.14 -4.07 20.61
N PHE A 126 5.65 -3.80 21.81
CA PHE A 126 6.17 -4.31 23.08
C PHE A 126 5.01 -4.86 23.93
N PRO A 127 4.46 -6.04 23.58
CA PRO A 127 3.30 -6.61 24.26
C PRO A 127 3.49 -6.81 25.77
N GLU A 128 4.74 -7.02 26.21
CA GLU A 128 5.12 -7.12 27.61
C GLU A 128 4.90 -5.81 28.39
N LEU A 129 5.06 -4.66 27.73
CA LEU A 129 4.76 -3.35 28.31
C LEU A 129 3.24 -3.13 28.36
N ALA A 130 2.51 -3.57 27.33
CA ALA A 130 1.06 -3.52 27.31
C ALA A 130 0.44 -4.37 28.42
N ALA A 131 0.97 -5.57 28.68
CA ALA A 131 0.48 -6.49 29.71
C ALA A 131 0.64 -5.94 31.15
N LYS A 132 1.59 -5.02 31.36
CA LYS A 132 1.81 -4.34 32.64
C LYS A 132 0.98 -3.06 32.78
N SER A 133 0.32 -2.62 31.71
CA SER A 133 -0.47 -1.39 31.73
C SER A 133 -1.76 -1.57 32.53
N LYS A 134 -2.13 -0.54 33.28
CA LYS A 134 -3.41 -0.46 34.01
C LYS A 134 -4.55 0.04 33.13
N HIS A 135 -4.28 0.47 31.88
CA HIS A 135 -5.30 1.00 30.99
C HIS A 135 -6.18 -0.12 30.42
N PRO A 136 -7.53 0.03 30.46
CA PRO A 136 -8.46 -0.99 29.95
C PRO A 136 -8.28 -1.34 28.47
N GLY A 137 -7.72 -0.42 27.66
CA GLY A 137 -7.44 -0.63 26.23
C GLY A 137 -6.10 -1.29 25.91
N GLY A 138 -5.29 -1.62 26.93
CA GLY A 138 -3.94 -2.15 26.74
C GLY A 138 -2.95 -1.14 26.13
N GLU A 139 -3.28 0.15 26.18
CA GLU A 139 -2.39 1.24 25.78
C GLU A 139 -1.25 1.38 26.79
N VAL A 140 -0.04 1.63 26.32
CA VAL A 140 1.10 1.88 27.21
C VAL A 140 0.99 3.27 27.82
N ASP A 141 1.05 3.35 29.15
CA ASP A 141 1.14 4.63 29.85
C ASP A 141 2.50 5.28 29.54
N LEU A 142 2.49 6.28 28.66
CA LEU A 142 3.69 6.97 28.21
C LEU A 142 4.34 7.82 29.32
N ASP A 143 3.65 8.12 30.42
CA ASP A 143 4.24 8.83 31.56
C ASP A 143 5.15 7.93 32.40
N THR A 144 5.03 6.60 32.23
CA THR A 144 5.96 5.62 32.81
C THR A 144 7.21 5.39 31.97
N MET A 145 7.25 5.93 30.74
CA MET A 145 8.39 5.85 29.83
C MET A 145 9.30 7.07 30.00
N ASP A 146 10.56 6.95 29.55
CA ASP A 146 11.48 8.09 29.52
C ASP A 146 10.90 9.23 28.66
N PRO A 147 10.59 10.41 29.24
CA PRO A 147 10.00 11.52 28.52
C PRO A 147 10.82 11.98 27.30
N GLN A 148 12.16 11.89 27.37
CA GLN A 148 13.02 12.28 26.27
C GLN A 148 12.88 11.34 25.06
N VAL A 149 12.70 10.04 25.32
CA VAL A 149 12.49 9.03 24.27
C VAL A 149 11.15 9.26 23.58
N VAL A 150 10.09 9.46 24.36
CA VAL A 150 8.73 9.71 23.82
C VAL A 150 8.71 10.98 22.96
N GLU A 151 9.35 12.05 23.45
CA GLU A 151 9.40 13.32 22.72
C GLU A 151 10.22 13.20 21.42
N ARG A 152 11.36 12.51 21.45
CA ARG A 152 12.15 12.23 20.24
C ARG A 152 11.36 11.44 19.20
N ASP A 153 10.65 10.40 19.61
CA ASP A 153 9.84 9.58 18.71
C ASP A 153 8.65 10.38 18.15
N ARG A 154 8.05 11.28 18.95
CA ARG A 154 7.02 12.23 18.51
C ARG A 154 7.57 13.20 17.46
N GLN A 155 8.76 13.76 17.67
CA GLN A 155 9.40 14.65 16.69
C GLN A 155 9.70 13.92 15.38
N ARG A 156 10.16 12.67 15.44
CA ARG A 156 10.40 11.84 14.26
C ARG A 156 9.12 11.56 13.48
N LEU A 157 8.03 11.22 14.18
CA LEU A 157 6.70 11.06 13.57
C LEU A 157 6.31 12.31 12.77
N LEU A 158 6.43 13.50 13.37
CA LEU A 158 6.09 14.77 12.71
C LEU A 158 7.05 15.12 11.56
N ALA A 159 8.32 14.73 11.65
CA ALA A 159 9.27 14.93 10.56
C ALA A 159 8.91 14.09 9.34
N ILE A 160 8.61 12.80 9.53
CA ILE A 160 8.21 11.90 8.44
C ILE A 160 6.84 12.29 7.89
N GLU A 161 5.93 12.76 8.74
CA GLU A 161 4.63 13.30 8.31
C GLU A 161 4.79 14.36 7.22
N ARG A 162 5.70 15.34 7.42
CA ARG A 162 5.97 16.39 6.43
C ARG A 162 6.42 15.80 5.09
N LEU A 163 7.31 14.82 5.11
CA LEU A 163 7.79 14.12 3.91
C LEU A 163 6.64 13.39 3.18
N ILE A 164 5.72 12.76 3.92
CA ILE A 164 4.54 12.10 3.33
C ILE A 164 3.62 13.14 2.68
N LEU A 165 3.35 14.27 3.35
CA LEU A 165 2.52 15.35 2.80
C LEU A 165 3.09 15.93 1.50
N GLU A 166 4.41 16.17 1.47
CA GLU A 166 5.12 16.60 0.26
C GLU A 166 5.10 15.52 -0.85
N THR A 167 5.13 14.24 -0.49
CA THR A 167 5.07 13.10 -1.43
C THR A 167 3.72 13.00 -2.14
N ILE A 168 2.63 13.25 -1.41
CA ILE A 168 1.28 13.31 -2.00
C ILE A 168 0.95 14.68 -2.57
N CYS A 169 1.89 15.64 -2.55
CA CYS A 169 1.71 17.01 -3.01
C CYS A 169 0.54 17.71 -2.30
N PHE A 170 0.33 17.40 -1.02
CA PHE A 170 -0.80 17.89 -0.21
C PHE A 170 -2.17 17.55 -0.81
N ASN A 171 -2.25 16.53 -1.67
CA ASN A 171 -3.53 16.04 -2.18
C ASN A 171 -4.17 15.09 -1.16
N PHE A 172 -5.18 15.57 -0.44
CA PHE A 172 -5.91 14.79 0.56
C PHE A 172 -7.07 13.97 -0.02
N THR A 173 -7.25 13.94 -1.36
CA THR A 173 -8.33 13.16 -1.97
C THR A 173 -8.04 11.65 -1.84
N SER A 174 -8.89 10.94 -1.09
CA SER A 174 -8.81 9.48 -0.96
C SER A 174 -10.13 8.83 -1.33
N ARG A 175 -10.14 8.13 -2.46
CA ARG A 175 -11.24 7.27 -2.89
C ARG A 175 -10.87 5.82 -2.56
N MET A 176 -11.81 5.06 -2.00
CA MET A 176 -11.60 3.66 -1.57
C MET A 176 -12.42 2.69 -2.42
N PRO A 177 -11.98 1.43 -2.64
CA PRO A 177 -12.73 0.46 -3.45
C PRO A 177 -14.01 -0.03 -2.77
N PHE A 178 -14.08 0.05 -1.44
CA PHE A 178 -15.14 -0.59 -0.65
C PHE A 178 -16.58 -0.23 -1.07
N PRO A 179 -16.92 1.04 -1.32
CA PRO A 179 -18.25 1.38 -1.82
C PRO A 179 -18.49 0.89 -3.26
N TYR A 180 -17.44 0.84 -4.09
CA TYR A 180 -17.55 0.33 -5.46
C TYR A 180 -17.79 -1.17 -5.49
N VAL A 181 -17.18 -1.96 -4.60
CA VAL A 181 -17.47 -3.40 -4.49
C VAL A 181 -18.95 -3.66 -4.30
N ILE A 182 -19.60 -2.89 -3.41
CA ILE A 182 -21.04 -3.04 -3.14
C ILE A 182 -21.88 -2.63 -4.36
N LYS A 183 -21.56 -1.48 -4.98
CA LYS A 183 -22.30 -0.97 -6.14
C LYS A 183 -22.17 -1.87 -7.38
N ILE A 184 -20.94 -2.28 -7.69
CA ILE A 184 -20.63 -3.16 -8.83
C ILE A 184 -21.18 -4.56 -8.57
N GLY A 185 -21.05 -5.10 -7.35
CA GLY A 185 -21.64 -6.39 -6.98
C GLY A 185 -23.15 -6.43 -7.22
N ARG A 186 -23.88 -5.38 -6.81
CA ARG A 186 -25.32 -5.24 -7.13
C ARG A 186 -25.58 -5.13 -8.63
N ALA A 187 -24.79 -4.35 -9.36
CA ALA A 187 -24.95 -4.16 -10.80
C ALA A 187 -24.65 -5.43 -11.63
N LEU A 188 -23.87 -6.36 -11.08
CA LEU A 188 -23.59 -7.67 -11.66
C LEU A 188 -24.55 -8.77 -11.16
N SER A 189 -25.54 -8.41 -10.34
CA SER A 189 -26.42 -9.36 -9.64
C SER A 189 -25.64 -10.45 -8.88
N ALA A 190 -24.53 -10.06 -8.26
CA ALA A 190 -23.69 -10.94 -7.45
C ALA A 190 -24.38 -11.28 -6.11
N THR A 191 -24.13 -12.49 -5.61
CA THR A 191 -24.61 -12.89 -4.27
C THR A 191 -23.98 -12.02 -3.18
N LYS A 192 -24.67 -11.93 -2.03
CA LYS A 192 -24.13 -11.26 -0.83
C LYS A 192 -22.81 -11.87 -0.37
N ASN A 193 -22.71 -13.20 -0.39
CA ASN A 193 -21.50 -13.93 0.02
C ASN A 193 -20.32 -13.62 -0.90
N LEU A 194 -20.55 -13.61 -2.22
CA LEU A 194 -19.53 -13.23 -3.20
C LEU A 194 -19.08 -11.78 -3.01
N THR A 195 -20.03 -10.87 -2.81
CA THR A 195 -19.73 -9.44 -2.57
C THR A 195 -18.95 -9.24 -1.27
N GLN A 196 -19.26 -9.99 -0.21
CA GLN A 196 -18.53 -9.94 1.05
C GLN A 196 -17.12 -10.53 0.93
N LEU A 197 -16.95 -11.60 0.14
CA LEU A 197 -15.63 -12.12 -0.19
C LEU A 197 -14.81 -11.09 -0.99
N ALA A 198 -15.38 -10.52 -2.05
CA ALA A 198 -14.76 -9.46 -2.84
C ALA A 198 -14.37 -8.25 -1.98
N TRP A 199 -15.18 -7.88 -0.99
CA TRP A 199 -14.84 -6.79 -0.07
C TRP A 199 -13.60 -7.10 0.77
N ARG A 200 -13.45 -8.35 1.25
CA ARG A 200 -12.25 -8.80 1.97
C ARG A 200 -11.02 -8.83 1.05
N LEU A 201 -11.16 -9.33 -0.17
CA LEU A 201 -10.06 -9.31 -1.16
C LEU A 201 -9.66 -7.88 -1.54
N ALA A 202 -10.60 -6.94 -1.59
CA ALA A 202 -10.30 -5.52 -1.78
C ALA A 202 -9.51 -4.92 -0.60
N VAL A 203 -9.70 -5.44 0.62
CA VAL A 203 -8.85 -5.11 1.77
C VAL A 203 -7.43 -5.66 1.56
N ASP A 204 -7.32 -6.91 1.13
CA ASP A 204 -6.04 -7.58 0.88
C ASP A 204 -5.25 -6.90 -0.25
N CYS A 205 -5.92 -6.34 -1.26
CA CYS A 205 -5.27 -5.54 -2.30
C CYS A 205 -4.44 -4.37 -1.74
N TYR A 206 -4.78 -3.82 -0.57
CA TYR A 206 -4.00 -2.74 0.04
C TYR A 206 -2.72 -3.20 0.74
N ARG A 207 -2.51 -4.51 0.87
CA ARG A 207 -1.24 -5.10 1.31
C ARG A 207 -0.23 -5.21 0.17
N THR A 208 -0.62 -4.91 -1.07
CA THR A 208 0.21 -4.98 -2.26
C THR A 208 0.38 -3.60 -2.91
N LEU A 209 1.10 -3.53 -4.02
CA LEU A 209 1.30 -2.30 -4.78
C LEU A 209 0.13 -1.99 -5.74
N LEU A 210 -0.97 -2.73 -5.70
CA LEU A 210 -2.14 -2.44 -6.57
C LEU A 210 -2.73 -1.03 -6.37
N PRO A 211 -2.88 -0.49 -5.14
CA PRO A 211 -3.52 0.81 -4.93
C PRO A 211 -2.71 2.00 -5.41
N ILE A 212 -1.43 1.82 -5.73
CA ILE A 212 -0.60 2.85 -6.38
C ILE A 212 -0.57 2.69 -7.91
N GLN A 213 -1.10 1.59 -8.45
CA GLN A 213 -1.10 1.29 -9.89
C GLN A 213 -2.50 1.39 -10.53
N TYR A 214 -3.56 1.18 -9.75
CA TYR A 214 -4.92 1.08 -10.25
C TYR A 214 -5.89 1.95 -9.47
N PRO A 215 -6.91 2.50 -10.15
CA PRO A 215 -7.95 3.25 -9.48
C PRO A 215 -8.87 2.35 -8.64
N PRO A 216 -9.53 2.91 -7.61
CA PRO A 216 -10.35 2.13 -6.68
C PRO A 216 -11.48 1.32 -7.31
N HIS A 217 -12.07 1.80 -8.41
CA HIS A 217 -13.16 1.08 -9.09
C HIS A 217 -12.63 -0.16 -9.83
N THR A 218 -11.44 -0.09 -10.42
CA THR A 218 -10.76 -1.24 -11.04
C THR A 218 -10.35 -2.26 -9.98
N ILE A 219 -9.81 -1.81 -8.83
CA ILE A 219 -9.49 -2.70 -7.70
C ILE A 219 -10.76 -3.40 -7.20
N ALA A 220 -11.87 -2.67 -7.09
CA ALA A 220 -13.15 -3.25 -6.69
C ALA A 220 -13.66 -4.30 -7.69
N LEU A 221 -13.59 -3.99 -8.99
CA LEU A 221 -14.00 -4.91 -10.06
C LEU A 221 -13.10 -6.16 -10.10
N GLY A 222 -11.78 -5.98 -10.02
CA GLY A 222 -10.80 -7.06 -9.90
C GLY A 222 -11.04 -7.91 -8.65
N SER A 223 -11.38 -7.31 -7.51
CA SER A 223 -11.70 -8.07 -6.30
C SER A 223 -12.96 -8.93 -6.45
N ILE A 224 -13.96 -8.47 -7.21
CA ILE A 224 -15.15 -9.27 -7.56
C ILE A 224 -14.77 -10.41 -8.51
N TYR A 225 -13.92 -10.14 -9.50
CA TYR A 225 -13.42 -11.14 -10.42
C TYR A 225 -12.65 -12.25 -9.69
N VAL A 226 -11.72 -11.90 -8.80
CA VAL A 226 -10.98 -12.87 -7.97
C VAL A 226 -11.91 -13.65 -7.06
N ALA A 227 -12.89 -12.99 -6.43
CA ALA A 227 -13.88 -13.68 -5.61
C ALA A 227 -14.67 -14.70 -6.44
N ALA A 228 -15.03 -14.36 -7.68
CA ALA A 228 -15.74 -15.24 -8.58
C ALA A 228 -14.89 -16.46 -8.94
N LEU A 229 -13.64 -16.24 -9.38
CA LEU A 229 -12.68 -17.30 -9.69
C LEU A 229 -12.48 -18.27 -8.51
N LEU A 230 -12.21 -17.75 -7.31
CA LEU A 230 -12.02 -18.57 -6.10
C LEU A 230 -13.28 -19.35 -5.73
N SER A 231 -14.47 -18.81 -6.02
CA SER A 231 -15.75 -19.44 -5.69
C SER A 231 -16.25 -20.40 -6.78
N SER A 232 -15.72 -20.33 -8.00
CA SER A 232 -16.13 -21.18 -9.12
C SER A 232 -15.14 -22.30 -9.44
N PHE A 233 -13.87 -22.15 -9.08
CA PHE A 233 -12.83 -23.10 -9.44
C PHE A 233 -13.04 -24.47 -8.80
N GLU A 234 -13.08 -25.51 -9.63
CA GLU A 234 -13.35 -26.92 -9.24
C GLU A 234 -14.69 -27.13 -8.51
N GLN A 235 -15.65 -26.21 -8.66
CA GLN A 235 -16.99 -26.35 -8.10
C GLN A 235 -17.97 -26.87 -9.16
N PRO A 236 -18.96 -27.69 -8.78
CA PRO A 236 -20.02 -28.12 -9.70
C PRO A 236 -20.81 -26.91 -10.22
N LEU A 237 -21.32 -27.03 -11.44
CA LEU A 237 -22.15 -25.99 -12.07
C LEU A 237 -23.37 -25.71 -11.18
N SER A 238 -23.41 -24.52 -10.59
CA SER A 238 -24.57 -24.07 -9.84
C SER A 238 -25.51 -23.33 -10.79
N PRO A 239 -26.78 -23.75 -10.93
CA PRO A 239 -27.73 -23.06 -11.81
C PRO A 239 -27.95 -21.63 -11.30
N SER A 240 -28.07 -20.68 -12.23
CA SER A 240 -28.52 -19.33 -11.92
C SER A 240 -29.92 -19.42 -11.30
N LYS A 241 -30.05 -18.93 -10.06
CA LYS A 241 -31.34 -18.80 -9.39
C LYS A 241 -31.92 -17.43 -9.69
N ASP A 242 -33.24 -17.33 -9.80
CA ASP A 242 -34.00 -16.15 -10.24
C ASP A 242 -33.33 -14.81 -9.92
N GLY A 243 -32.87 -14.11 -10.96
CA GLY A 243 -32.30 -12.75 -10.88
C GLY A 243 -30.86 -12.64 -10.36
N VAL A 244 -30.23 -13.73 -9.91
CA VAL A 244 -28.86 -13.77 -9.40
C VAL A 244 -27.94 -14.47 -10.41
N ARG A 245 -26.84 -13.81 -10.77
CA ARG A 245 -25.85 -14.38 -11.68
C ARG A 245 -24.97 -15.39 -10.95
N SER A 246 -24.66 -16.53 -11.57
CA SER A 246 -23.77 -17.53 -10.97
C SER A 246 -22.33 -17.00 -10.85
N THR A 247 -21.51 -17.60 -9.97
CA THR A 247 -20.10 -17.20 -9.85
C THR A 247 -19.31 -17.53 -11.11
N GLN A 248 -19.61 -18.67 -11.75
CA GLN A 248 -19.05 -19.06 -13.05
C GLN A 248 -19.37 -18.02 -14.15
N ASP A 249 -20.62 -17.55 -14.21
CA ASP A 249 -21.03 -16.55 -15.21
C ASP A 249 -20.34 -15.21 -14.96
N ILE A 250 -20.16 -14.80 -13.70
CA ILE A 250 -19.43 -13.56 -13.38
C ILE A 250 -17.96 -13.68 -13.79
N ALA A 251 -17.31 -14.80 -13.46
CA ALA A 251 -15.92 -15.06 -13.84
C ALA A 251 -15.76 -15.06 -15.37
N SER A 252 -16.62 -15.79 -16.09
CA SER A 252 -16.60 -15.85 -17.56
C SER A 252 -16.90 -14.51 -18.22
N TYR A 253 -17.83 -13.72 -17.66
CA TYR A 253 -18.18 -12.39 -18.16
C TYR A 253 -17.04 -11.38 -18.00
N LEU A 254 -16.38 -11.38 -16.84
CA LEU A 254 -15.28 -10.45 -16.54
C LEU A 254 -13.92 -10.92 -17.08
N GLY A 255 -13.75 -12.21 -17.34
CA GLY A 255 -12.54 -12.81 -17.88
C GLY A 255 -12.43 -12.76 -19.41
N LYS A 256 -13.33 -12.05 -20.09
CA LYS A 256 -13.31 -11.86 -21.55
C LYS A 256 -13.52 -10.39 -21.88
N HIS A 257 -12.91 -9.92 -22.96
CA HIS A 257 -13.23 -8.61 -23.52
C HIS A 257 -14.73 -8.47 -23.81
N GLY A 258 -15.27 -7.28 -23.59
CA GLY A 258 -16.67 -7.00 -23.83
C GLY A 258 -17.14 -5.64 -23.33
N ASP A 259 -18.44 -5.36 -23.48
CA ASP A 259 -19.03 -4.05 -23.21
C ASP A 259 -18.84 -3.54 -21.77
N TRP A 260 -18.58 -4.46 -20.83
CA TRP A 260 -18.33 -4.11 -19.43
C TRP A 260 -17.07 -3.24 -19.27
N GLU A 261 -16.08 -3.38 -20.15
CA GLU A 261 -14.83 -2.64 -20.08
C GLU A 261 -15.08 -1.14 -20.23
N LYS A 262 -15.96 -0.76 -21.16
CA LYS A 262 -16.43 0.62 -21.35
C LYS A 262 -17.27 1.10 -20.17
N LYS A 263 -18.16 0.24 -19.66
CA LYS A 263 -19.07 0.56 -18.54
C LYS A 263 -18.30 0.86 -17.25
N TYR A 264 -17.26 0.10 -16.96
CA TYR A 264 -16.49 0.20 -15.72
C TYR A 264 -15.13 0.88 -15.90
N GLN A 265 -14.80 1.34 -17.10
CA GLN A 265 -13.52 2.02 -17.42
C GLN A 265 -12.29 1.23 -16.96
N SER A 266 -12.34 -0.09 -17.14
CA SER A 266 -11.29 -1.05 -16.75
C SER A 266 -11.13 -2.07 -17.87
N GLN A 267 -9.97 -2.72 -17.99
CA GLN A 267 -9.75 -3.76 -19.00
C GLN A 267 -9.56 -5.13 -18.37
N VAL A 268 -9.78 -6.19 -19.16
CA VAL A 268 -9.58 -7.58 -18.68
C VAL A 268 -8.16 -7.81 -18.16
N GLU A 269 -7.14 -7.24 -18.80
CA GLU A 269 -5.73 -7.41 -18.39
C GLU A 269 -5.47 -6.76 -17.02
N ASP A 270 -6.18 -5.68 -16.69
CA ASP A 270 -6.09 -5.05 -15.38
C ASP A 270 -6.61 -5.98 -14.29
N LEU A 271 -7.71 -6.69 -14.58
CA LEU A 271 -8.34 -7.66 -13.68
C LEU A 271 -7.46 -8.90 -13.49
N GLU A 272 -6.81 -9.38 -14.55
CA GLU A 272 -5.86 -10.51 -14.50
C GLU A 272 -4.65 -10.19 -13.64
N VAL A 273 -4.06 -8.99 -13.79
CA VAL A 273 -2.93 -8.56 -12.95
C VAL A 273 -3.35 -8.47 -11.47
N ILE A 274 -4.53 -7.90 -11.19
CA ILE A 274 -5.08 -7.88 -9.82
C ILE A 274 -5.24 -9.31 -9.30
N ALA A 275 -5.77 -10.22 -10.13
CA ALA A 275 -6.03 -11.59 -9.75
C ALA A 275 -4.76 -12.38 -9.43
N HIS A 276 -3.75 -12.33 -10.31
CA HIS A 276 -2.46 -12.94 -10.05
C HIS A 276 -1.80 -12.37 -8.78
N THR A 277 -1.85 -11.05 -8.60
CA THR A 277 -1.26 -10.39 -7.42
C THR A 277 -1.94 -10.81 -6.11
N VAL A 278 -3.27 -10.91 -6.10
CA VAL A 278 -4.03 -11.32 -4.91
C VAL A 278 -3.84 -12.80 -4.63
N ILE A 279 -3.83 -13.67 -5.65
CA ILE A 279 -3.55 -15.09 -5.47
C ILE A 279 -2.14 -15.31 -4.92
N ASP A 280 -1.14 -14.56 -5.38
CA ASP A 280 0.22 -14.61 -4.85
C ASP A 280 0.32 -14.18 -3.39
N LEU A 281 -0.44 -13.15 -3.01
CA LEU A 281 -0.56 -12.75 -1.62
C LEU A 281 -1.21 -13.87 -0.76
N LEU A 282 -2.26 -14.52 -1.25
CA LEU A 282 -2.92 -15.62 -0.55
C LEU A 282 -2.00 -16.84 -0.44
N LEU A 283 -1.25 -17.18 -1.49
CA LEU A 283 -0.24 -18.23 -1.48
C LEU A 283 0.84 -17.96 -0.45
N ALA A 284 1.39 -16.74 -0.43
CA ALA A 284 2.38 -16.34 0.56
C ALA A 284 1.85 -16.44 2.00
N ALA A 285 0.56 -16.18 2.23
CA ALA A 285 -0.08 -16.34 3.54
C ALA A 285 -0.31 -17.81 3.94
N THR A 286 -0.41 -18.73 2.97
CA THR A 286 -0.56 -20.17 3.23
C THR A 286 0.78 -20.85 3.55
N GLN A 287 1.89 -20.28 3.06
CA GLN A 287 3.23 -20.81 3.26
C GLN A 287 3.74 -20.38 4.65
N ASN A 288 3.84 -21.35 5.57
CA ASN A 288 4.33 -21.11 6.91
C ASN A 288 5.87 -20.89 6.87
N PRO A 289 6.43 -19.76 7.35
CA PRO A 289 7.88 -19.51 7.32
C PRO A 289 8.71 -20.48 8.18
N SER A 290 8.05 -21.29 9.02
CA SER A 290 8.67 -22.40 9.76
C SER A 290 8.92 -23.65 8.91
N ALA A 291 8.35 -23.74 7.70
CA ALA A 291 8.56 -24.84 6.77
C ALA A 291 9.71 -24.56 5.78
N ASN A 292 10.82 -24.00 6.27
CA ASN A 292 12.08 -24.10 5.53
C ASN A 292 12.48 -25.57 5.50
N THR A 293 12.09 -26.28 4.43
CA THR A 293 12.62 -27.60 4.09
C THR A 293 14.04 -27.44 3.56
N SER A 294 14.96 -27.16 4.47
CA SER A 294 16.38 -27.45 4.30
C SER A 294 16.74 -28.48 5.36
N PRO A 295 17.44 -29.59 5.01
CA PRO A 295 17.84 -30.57 6.00
C PRO A 295 18.77 -29.87 6.99
N SER A 296 18.26 -29.62 8.19
CA SER A 296 19.06 -29.01 9.25
C SER A 296 20.04 -30.06 9.74
N THR A 297 21.34 -29.78 9.63
CA THR A 297 22.35 -30.47 10.44
C THR A 297 22.05 -30.17 11.92
N PRO A 298 22.14 -31.17 12.82
CA PRO A 298 21.84 -30.95 14.23
C PRO A 298 22.90 -30.02 14.82
N SER A 299 22.49 -28.79 15.15
CA SER A 299 23.37 -27.83 15.82
C SER A 299 23.19 -27.92 17.34
N SER A 300 24.33 -28.00 18.03
CA SER A 300 24.46 -28.05 19.50
C SER A 300 23.72 -26.92 20.23
N PRO A 301 23.27 -27.16 21.49
CA PRO A 301 22.50 -26.20 22.25
C PRO A 301 23.40 -25.05 22.69
N SER A 302 23.18 -23.85 22.15
CA SER A 302 23.77 -22.61 22.66
C SER A 302 22.69 -21.79 23.39
N PRO A 303 22.94 -21.33 24.64
CA PRO A 303 21.90 -20.74 25.50
C PRO A 303 21.55 -19.27 25.20
N HIS A 304 22.07 -18.66 24.13
CA HIS A 304 21.80 -17.25 23.80
C HIS A 304 21.11 -17.09 22.43
N LEU A 305 19.78 -17.18 22.45
CA LEU A 305 18.93 -16.69 21.35
C LEU A 305 18.81 -15.16 21.45
N SER A 306 19.18 -14.45 20.38
CA SER A 306 19.05 -12.99 20.30
C SER A 306 17.58 -12.55 20.29
N THR A 307 17.24 -11.57 21.13
CA THR A 307 15.89 -10.98 21.33
C THR A 307 15.22 -10.50 20.04
N ARG A 308 16.01 -10.12 19.02
CA ARG A 308 15.53 -9.70 17.70
C ARG A 308 14.75 -10.79 16.94
N HIS A 309 15.08 -12.06 17.15
CA HIS A 309 14.40 -13.18 16.49
C HIS A 309 13.07 -13.59 17.16
N GLN A 310 12.88 -13.26 18.44
CA GLN A 310 11.61 -13.49 19.14
C GLN A 310 10.53 -12.49 18.70
N HIS A 311 10.92 -11.24 18.42
CA HIS A 311 10.01 -10.17 17.98
C HIS A 311 9.39 -10.42 16.60
N GLU A 312 10.15 -10.96 15.64
CA GLU A 312 9.61 -11.29 14.31
C GLU A 312 8.57 -12.43 14.35
N LYS A 313 8.73 -13.40 15.26
CA LYS A 313 7.81 -14.53 15.40
C LYS A 313 6.45 -14.11 15.97
N LEU A 314 6.42 -13.18 16.92
CA LEU A 314 5.17 -12.74 17.56
C LEU A 314 4.33 -11.83 16.66
N ALA A 315 4.95 -10.98 15.84
CA ALA A 315 4.24 -10.17 14.85
C ALA A 315 3.64 -10.99 13.71
N GLN A 316 4.20 -12.18 13.44
CA GLN A 316 3.69 -13.13 12.43
C GLN A 316 2.56 -14.04 12.96
N ALA A 317 2.41 -14.18 14.28
CA ALA A 317 1.49 -15.12 14.90
C ALA A 317 0.00 -14.71 14.87
N GLN A 318 -0.34 -13.56 14.28
CA GLN A 318 -1.73 -13.05 14.20
C GLN A 318 -2.32 -13.06 12.78
N LEU A 319 -1.69 -13.72 11.81
CA LEU A 319 -2.35 -14.01 10.55
C LEU A 319 -3.29 -15.20 10.76
N ALA A 320 -4.60 -14.94 10.74
CA ALA A 320 -5.61 -16.01 10.71
C ALA A 320 -5.25 -17.01 9.60
N ALA A 321 -5.31 -18.30 9.92
CA ALA A 321 -5.04 -19.37 8.95
C ALA A 321 -5.86 -19.10 7.67
N SER A 322 -5.17 -19.07 6.52
CA SER A 322 -5.83 -18.85 5.24
C SER A 322 -6.88 -19.94 5.02
N PRO A 323 -8.14 -19.60 4.69
CA PRO A 323 -9.18 -20.60 4.44
C PRO A 323 -8.97 -21.35 3.12
N TYR A 324 -7.93 -21.00 2.35
CA TYR A 324 -7.65 -21.55 1.04
C TYR A 324 -6.57 -22.64 1.11
N ASN A 325 -6.78 -23.71 0.35
CA ASN A 325 -5.76 -24.73 0.15
C ASN A 325 -4.70 -24.22 -0.84
N ALA A 326 -3.41 -24.30 -0.47
CA ALA A 326 -2.30 -23.87 -1.31
C ALA A 326 -2.28 -24.56 -2.69
N ASP A 327 -2.55 -25.87 -2.74
CA ASP A 327 -2.58 -26.64 -4.00
C ASP A 327 -3.72 -26.19 -4.91
N GLN A 328 -4.87 -25.84 -4.33
CA GLN A 328 -6.01 -25.29 -5.09
C GLN A 328 -5.65 -23.93 -5.70
N LEU A 329 -4.99 -23.06 -4.93
CA LEU A 329 -4.54 -21.75 -5.42
C LEU A 329 -3.47 -21.87 -6.51
N ILE A 330 -2.53 -22.82 -6.38
CA ILE A 330 -1.51 -23.09 -7.42
C ILE A 330 -2.20 -23.55 -8.71
N ARG A 331 -3.14 -24.49 -8.64
CA ARG A 331 -3.88 -24.98 -9.81
C ARG A 331 -4.71 -23.89 -10.47
N LEU A 332 -5.40 -23.06 -9.69
CA LEU A 332 -6.11 -21.89 -10.21
C LEU A 332 -5.15 -20.92 -10.93
N LYS A 333 -3.97 -20.67 -10.37
CA LYS A 333 -2.97 -19.81 -11.01
C LYS A 333 -2.47 -20.39 -12.34
N ILE A 334 -2.31 -21.71 -12.43
CA ILE A 334 -1.92 -22.40 -13.66
C ILE A 334 -3.03 -22.26 -14.72
N ASP A 335 -4.28 -22.49 -14.34
CA ASP A 335 -5.45 -22.35 -15.22
C ASP A 335 -5.58 -20.91 -15.79
N MET A 336 -5.40 -19.91 -14.93
CA MET A 336 -5.38 -18.50 -15.36
C MET A 336 -4.27 -18.21 -16.37
N ARG A 337 -3.06 -18.75 -16.18
CA ARG A 337 -1.95 -18.55 -17.13
C ARG A 337 -2.18 -19.19 -18.50
N GLN A 338 -3.03 -20.22 -18.58
CA GLN A 338 -3.39 -20.85 -19.85
C GLN A 338 -4.40 -20.03 -20.65
N THR A 339 -5.15 -19.16 -19.96
CA THR A 339 -6.24 -18.35 -20.53
C THR A 339 -5.95 -16.85 -20.52
N GLU A 340 -4.73 -16.46 -20.12
CA GLU A 340 -4.29 -15.07 -19.94
C GLU A 340 -4.22 -14.32 -21.28
N HIS A 341 -4.64 -13.05 -21.25
CA HIS A 341 -4.60 -12.17 -22.41
C HIS A 341 -3.19 -11.57 -22.60
N PRO A 342 -2.80 -11.19 -23.82
CA PRO A 342 -1.51 -10.53 -24.04
C PRO A 342 -1.43 -9.22 -23.23
N PRO A 343 -0.27 -8.93 -22.61
CA PRO A 343 -0.15 -7.78 -21.72
C PRO A 343 -0.40 -6.47 -22.47
N ARG A 344 -1.32 -5.67 -21.94
CA ARG A 344 -1.65 -4.36 -22.51
C ARG A 344 -0.47 -3.38 -22.33
N PRO A 345 -0.03 -2.68 -23.39
CA PRO A 345 0.94 -1.60 -23.25
C PRO A 345 0.32 -0.42 -22.50
N ARG A 346 0.93 0.00 -21.39
CA ARG A 346 0.58 1.25 -20.70
C ARG A 346 1.60 2.31 -21.03
N GLN A 347 1.14 3.42 -21.61
CA GLN A 347 2.01 4.59 -21.81
C GLN A 347 2.26 5.27 -20.45
N PRO A 348 3.52 5.55 -20.10
CA PRO A 348 3.83 6.36 -18.93
C PRO A 348 3.30 7.79 -19.11
N LEU A 349 3.06 8.48 -18.00
CA LEU A 349 2.67 9.89 -18.01
C LEU A 349 3.88 10.76 -18.37
N GLY A 350 4.09 11.05 -19.66
CA GLY A 350 5.19 11.89 -20.14
C GLY A 350 6.08 11.17 -21.16
N ASN A 351 7.38 11.45 -21.17
CA ASN A 351 8.33 10.71 -22.02
C ASN A 351 8.39 9.25 -21.59
N ALA A 352 8.64 8.35 -22.54
CA ALA A 352 8.67 6.90 -22.33
C ALA A 352 9.68 6.41 -21.27
N ASP A 353 10.64 7.27 -20.88
CA ASP A 353 11.67 6.97 -19.90
C ASP A 353 11.28 7.48 -18.49
N PRO A 354 10.99 6.59 -17.53
CA PRO A 354 10.71 6.95 -16.14
C PRO A 354 11.84 7.78 -15.48
N SER A 355 13.09 7.61 -15.94
CA SER A 355 14.22 8.34 -15.38
C SER A 355 14.18 9.84 -15.69
N ALA A 356 13.54 10.24 -16.79
CA ALA A 356 13.38 11.64 -17.18
C ALA A 356 12.31 12.37 -16.36
N LEU A 357 11.28 11.64 -15.88
CA LEU A 357 10.19 12.17 -15.06
C LEU A 357 10.56 12.25 -13.57
N TYR A 358 11.36 11.31 -13.09
CA TYR A 358 11.79 11.22 -11.68
C TYR A 358 13.29 11.51 -11.51
N GLY A 359 13.82 12.36 -12.41
CA GLY A 359 15.19 12.86 -12.43
C GLY A 359 15.55 13.49 -11.08
N GLY A 360 16.78 13.24 -10.63
CA GLY A 360 17.20 13.35 -9.23
C GLY A 360 17.27 14.74 -8.60
N ASP A 361 16.79 15.80 -9.25
CA ASP A 361 16.94 17.17 -8.74
C ASP A 361 15.82 17.59 -7.76
N ASP A 362 14.64 16.96 -7.82
CA ASP A 362 13.50 17.35 -6.97
C ASP A 362 13.44 16.65 -5.60
N ILE A 363 13.99 15.43 -5.47
CA ILE A 363 13.98 14.65 -4.21
C ILE A 363 14.94 15.21 -3.15
N PRO A 364 16.17 15.66 -3.47
CA PRO A 364 17.07 16.30 -2.51
C PRO A 364 16.52 17.59 -1.91
N LEU A 365 15.54 18.21 -2.57
CA LEU A 365 14.87 19.43 -2.13
C LEU A 365 13.68 19.17 -1.17
N LEU A 366 13.21 17.92 -1.01
CA LEU A 366 12.16 17.61 -0.03
C LEU A 366 12.65 17.93 1.40
N GLY A 367 11.88 18.75 2.11
CA GLY A 367 12.21 19.23 3.45
C GLY A 367 13.33 20.27 3.54
N ARG A 368 13.87 20.81 2.43
CA ARG A 368 14.82 21.94 2.44
C ARG A 368 14.11 23.25 2.09
N ASN A 369 14.35 24.31 2.86
CA ASN A 369 13.80 25.66 2.60
C ASN A 369 14.59 26.41 1.49
N GLU A 370 15.11 25.70 0.49
CA GLU A 370 15.96 26.26 -0.57
C GLU A 370 15.15 26.41 -1.87
N GLY A 371 14.16 27.31 -1.88
CA GLY A 371 13.35 27.64 -3.06
C GLY A 371 11.84 27.61 -2.82
N THR A 372 11.05 28.08 -3.80
CA THR A 372 9.58 27.98 -3.77
C THR A 372 9.13 26.76 -4.58
N VAL A 373 8.64 25.72 -3.91
CA VAL A 373 8.06 24.54 -4.58
C VAL A 373 6.56 24.74 -4.73
N ARG A 374 6.04 24.67 -5.96
CA ARG A 374 4.60 24.69 -6.24
C ARG A 374 4.07 23.26 -6.35
N PHE A 375 3.00 22.94 -5.63
CA PHE A 375 2.33 21.64 -5.73
C PHE A 375 1.10 21.74 -6.63
N LEU A 376 1.03 20.87 -7.63
CA LEU A 376 -0.01 20.87 -8.66
C LEU A 376 -0.80 19.55 -8.61
N PHE A 377 -2.12 19.65 -8.70
CA PHE A 377 -3.01 18.49 -8.63
C PHE A 377 -3.25 17.89 -10.01
N GLY A 378 -2.47 16.86 -10.35
CA GLY A 378 -2.53 16.14 -11.62
C GLY A 378 -1.21 16.25 -12.39
N PRO A 379 -0.96 15.39 -13.39
CA PRO A 379 0.27 15.40 -14.18
C PRO A 379 0.35 16.62 -15.13
N PRO A 380 1.57 16.96 -15.64
CA PRO A 380 1.76 18.04 -16.60
C PRO A 380 0.84 17.88 -17.83
N GLY A 381 0.22 18.98 -18.28
CA GLY A 381 -0.68 18.99 -19.44
C GLY A 381 -2.14 18.63 -19.14
N VAL A 382 -2.46 18.12 -17.94
CA VAL A 382 -3.86 17.92 -17.49
C VAL A 382 -4.39 19.16 -16.74
N VAL A 383 -3.49 19.99 -16.19
CA VAL A 383 -3.82 21.13 -15.31
C VAL A 383 -4.25 22.39 -16.10
N THR A 384 -4.30 22.35 -17.44
CA THR A 384 -4.79 23.46 -18.27
C THR A 384 -6.29 23.32 -18.56
N SER A 385 -7.13 23.57 -17.55
CA SER A 385 -8.55 23.97 -17.74
C SER A 385 -9.21 24.23 -16.39
N VAL A 386 -8.92 25.40 -15.80
CA VAL A 386 -9.86 26.06 -14.88
C VAL A 386 -9.87 27.53 -15.22
#